data_AF-A0A4R8TME1-F1
#
_entry.id   AF-A0A4R8TME1-F1
#
_cell.length_a   1.000
_cell.length_b   1.000
_cell.length_c   1.000
_cell.angle_alpha   90.00
_cell.angle_beta   90.00
_cell.angle_gamma   90.00
#
_symmetry.space_group_name_H-M   'P 1'
#
loop_
_entity.id
_entity.type
_entity.pdbx_description
1 polymer ?
#
loop_
_entity_poly.entity_id
_entity_poly.type
_entity_poly.pdbx_seq_one_letter_code
_entity_poly.pdbx_strand_id
1 'polypeptide(L)'
;MTRHRLSRPTIRSLTLLPRAPEPMEILRCASSATELRSFVFNPLEKGAFSAINNDPSTRWPVKEQLTQPWHKVYLVAQCEASGGDYGARLCRAARVDLLSSRTQIVKVLGQVLRACADVMGARKDAEGKATELLQVPDIGPKKIQKLVEAGVMTVRRLSELDFFDIERILSRNPPFGQNMVQILAHFPRLVLSVDIPKRDGAEKKLIVRTVLGCANVETPVWKERSLG
;
A
#
# COMPACT_ATOMS: atom_id res chain seq x y z
N MET A 1 17.88 -11.86 -13.89
CA MET A 1 16.66 -12.17 -13.10
C MET A 1 16.06 -10.86 -12.62
N THR A 2 14.74 -10.66 -12.72
CA THR A 2 14.11 -9.44 -12.18
C THR A 2 14.22 -9.48 -10.64
N ARG A 3 14.50 -8.34 -10.00
CA ARG A 3 14.63 -8.19 -8.53
C ARG A 3 13.48 -8.87 -7.78
N HIS A 4 12.29 -8.81 -8.36
CA HIS A 4 11.05 -9.38 -7.82
C HIS A 4 10.76 -10.80 -8.27
N ARG A 5 11.66 -11.53 -8.95
CA ARG A 5 11.45 -12.93 -9.40
C ARG A 5 10.08 -13.18 -10.07
N LEU A 6 9.56 -12.19 -10.79
CA LEU A 6 8.30 -12.29 -11.52
C LEU A 6 8.56 -12.72 -12.97
N SER A 7 7.60 -13.45 -13.52
CA SER A 7 7.56 -13.88 -14.91
C SER A 7 7.54 -12.69 -15.87
N ARG A 8 8.10 -12.90 -17.07
CA ARG A 8 8.15 -11.88 -18.12
C ARG A 8 6.75 -11.33 -18.50
N PRO A 9 5.69 -12.17 -18.63
CA PRO A 9 4.35 -11.66 -18.93
C PRO A 9 3.81 -10.72 -17.85
N THR A 10 4.00 -11.05 -16.57
CA THR A 10 3.56 -10.19 -15.46
C THR A 10 4.27 -8.84 -15.52
N ILE A 11 5.60 -8.81 -15.67
CA ILE A 11 6.36 -7.55 -15.79
C ILE A 11 5.89 -6.74 -16.99
N ARG A 12 5.68 -7.38 -18.15
CA ARG A 12 5.17 -6.70 -19.35
C ARG A 12 3.82 -6.04 -19.08
N SER A 13 2.87 -6.74 -18.46
CA SER A 13 1.56 -6.17 -18.11
C SER A 13 1.67 -4.96 -17.19
N LEU A 14 2.55 -5.00 -16.17
CA LEU A 14 2.79 -3.85 -15.29
C LEU A 14 3.34 -2.65 -16.07
N THR A 15 4.26 -2.89 -17.02
CA THR A 15 4.78 -1.81 -17.90
C THR A 15 3.79 -1.32 -18.95
N LEU A 16 2.63 -1.96 -19.11
CA LEU A 16 1.59 -1.48 -20.04
C LEU A 16 0.52 -0.65 -19.33
N LEU A 17 0.56 -0.54 -17.99
CA LEU A 17 -0.31 0.38 -17.27
C LEU A 17 -0.09 1.82 -17.76
N PRO A 18 -1.17 2.63 -17.84
CA PRO A 18 -1.06 4.04 -18.20
C PRO A 18 -0.27 4.80 -17.13
N ARG A 19 0.06 6.08 -17.41
CA ARG A 19 0.67 6.95 -16.42
C ARG A 19 -0.36 7.33 -15.36
N ALA A 20 0.06 7.38 -14.10
CA ALA A 20 -0.80 7.66 -12.95
C ALA A 20 -2.12 6.85 -12.97
N PRO A 21 -2.05 5.50 -13.07
CA PRO A 21 -3.25 4.67 -13.15
C PRO A 21 -4.01 4.71 -11.83
N GLU A 22 -5.34 4.60 -11.92
CA GLU A 22 -6.19 4.53 -10.73
C GLU A 22 -5.86 3.27 -9.89
N PRO A 23 -5.96 3.32 -8.54
CA PRO A 23 -5.63 2.17 -7.69
C PRO A 23 -6.39 0.89 -8.05
N MET A 24 -7.62 1.03 -8.54
CA MET A 24 -8.43 -0.07 -9.04
C MET A 24 -7.73 -0.80 -10.21
N GLU A 25 -7.19 -0.05 -11.17
CA GLU A 25 -6.50 -0.59 -12.34
C GLU A 25 -5.20 -1.27 -11.95
N ILE A 26 -4.47 -0.67 -11.00
CA ILE A 26 -3.26 -1.26 -10.41
C ILE A 26 -3.59 -2.61 -9.78
N LEU A 27 -4.62 -2.66 -8.92
CA LEU A 27 -5.00 -3.89 -8.23
C LEU A 27 -5.51 -4.96 -9.21
N ARG A 28 -6.29 -4.57 -10.23
CA ARG A 28 -6.80 -5.48 -11.26
C ARG A 28 -5.65 -6.08 -12.07
N CYS A 29 -4.71 -5.26 -12.52
CA CYS A 29 -3.52 -5.70 -13.24
C CYS A 29 -2.65 -6.63 -12.38
N ALA A 30 -2.39 -6.26 -11.13
CA ALA A 30 -1.61 -7.07 -10.20
C ALA A 30 -2.26 -8.42 -9.88
N SER A 31 -3.59 -8.44 -9.69
CA SER A 31 -4.35 -9.68 -9.43
C SER A 31 -4.38 -10.63 -10.62
N SER A 32 -4.15 -10.10 -11.83
CA SER A 32 -4.08 -10.86 -13.08
C SER A 32 -2.68 -11.43 -13.37
N ALA A 33 -1.74 -11.31 -12.44
CA ALA A 33 -0.38 -11.79 -12.63
C ALA A 33 -0.32 -13.31 -12.87
N THR A 34 0.70 -13.73 -13.63
CA THR A 34 0.88 -15.14 -14.00
C THR A 34 1.10 -16.05 -12.80
N GLU A 35 1.75 -15.52 -11.77
CA GLU A 35 2.05 -16.18 -10.51
C GLU A 35 0.79 -16.51 -9.69
N LEU A 36 -0.34 -15.89 -10.03
CA LEU A 36 -1.60 -15.98 -9.29
C LEU A 36 -2.65 -16.86 -9.99
N ARG A 37 -2.37 -17.37 -11.20
CA ARG A 37 -3.35 -18.12 -12.00
C ARG A 37 -3.82 -19.43 -11.34
N SER A 38 -3.01 -20.02 -10.46
CA SER A 38 -3.35 -21.26 -9.76
C SER A 38 -4.40 -21.06 -8.65
N PHE A 39 -4.67 -19.82 -8.22
CA PHE A 39 -5.65 -19.53 -7.17
C PHE A 39 -7.06 -19.39 -7.75
N VAL A 40 -7.64 -20.52 -8.14
CA VAL A 40 -9.01 -20.62 -8.66
C VAL A 40 -10.06 -20.65 -7.55
N PHE A 41 -11.32 -20.37 -7.92
CA PHE A 41 -12.45 -20.55 -7.02
C PHE A 41 -12.74 -22.02 -6.74
N ASN A 42 -12.84 -22.37 -5.47
CA ASN A 42 -13.49 -23.60 -5.02
C ASN A 42 -15.02 -23.46 -5.21
N PRO A 43 -15.73 -24.47 -5.74
CA PRO A 43 -17.21 -24.43 -5.81
C PRO A 43 -17.89 -24.04 -4.50
N LEU A 44 -17.32 -24.44 -3.36
CA LEU A 44 -17.86 -24.20 -2.02
C LEU A 44 -17.70 -22.74 -1.54
N GLU A 45 -16.82 -21.94 -2.13
CA GLU A 45 -16.63 -20.53 -1.76
C GLU A 45 -17.32 -19.56 -2.74
N LYS A 46 -17.80 -20.03 -3.91
CA LYS A 46 -18.41 -19.16 -4.94
C LYS A 46 -19.57 -18.32 -4.41
N GLY A 47 -20.45 -18.91 -3.61
CA GLY A 47 -21.59 -18.20 -3.01
C GLY A 47 -21.15 -17.10 -2.03
N ALA A 48 -20.06 -17.32 -1.30
CA ALA A 48 -19.50 -16.33 -0.38
C ALA A 48 -18.80 -15.20 -1.13
N PHE A 49 -17.98 -15.49 -2.14
CA PHE A 49 -17.35 -14.46 -2.96
C PHE A 49 -18.37 -13.65 -3.78
N SER A 50 -19.46 -14.26 -4.21
CA SER A 50 -20.59 -13.53 -4.79
C SER A 50 -21.22 -12.56 -3.78
N ALA A 51 -21.39 -12.98 -2.52
CA ALA A 51 -21.90 -12.10 -1.47
C ALA A 51 -20.95 -10.95 -1.17
N ILE A 52 -19.65 -11.23 -1.03
CA ILE A 52 -18.59 -10.22 -0.85
C ILE A 52 -18.64 -9.21 -2.00
N ASN A 53 -18.67 -9.68 -3.25
CA ASN A 53 -18.66 -8.80 -4.41
C ASN A 53 -19.87 -7.86 -4.48
N ASN A 54 -21.01 -8.26 -3.92
CA ASN A 54 -22.24 -7.46 -3.87
C ASN A 54 -22.39 -6.67 -2.57
N ASP A 55 -21.45 -6.80 -1.62
CA ASP A 55 -21.50 -6.06 -0.36
C ASP A 55 -21.21 -4.57 -0.60
N PRO A 56 -21.98 -3.63 -0.02
CA PRO A 56 -21.74 -2.19 -0.15
C PRO A 56 -20.37 -1.72 0.34
N SER A 57 -19.71 -2.47 1.22
CA SER A 57 -18.35 -2.17 1.69
C SER A 57 -17.26 -2.57 0.69
N THR A 58 -17.59 -3.41 -0.30
CA THR A 58 -16.64 -3.78 -1.37
C THR A 58 -16.40 -2.58 -2.27
N ARG A 59 -15.18 -2.05 -2.18
CA ARG A 59 -14.78 -0.80 -2.83
C ARG A 59 -14.87 -0.86 -4.35
N TRP A 60 -14.42 -1.96 -4.94
CA TRP A 60 -14.38 -2.14 -6.39
C TRP A 60 -14.98 -3.50 -6.74
N PRO A 61 -16.31 -3.58 -6.96
CA PRO A 61 -16.95 -4.82 -7.36
C PRO A 61 -16.56 -5.22 -8.78
N VAL A 62 -16.43 -6.53 -9.00
CA VAL A 62 -16.25 -7.14 -10.32
C VAL A 62 -17.60 -7.17 -11.02
N LYS A 63 -17.66 -6.58 -12.22
CA LYS A 63 -18.89 -6.42 -13.01
C LYS A 63 -19.26 -7.65 -13.85
N GLU A 64 -18.33 -8.57 -14.02
CA GLU A 64 -18.51 -9.80 -14.77
C GLU A 64 -18.69 -11.02 -13.87
N GLN A 65 -18.98 -12.18 -14.47
CA GLN A 65 -19.18 -13.40 -13.72
C GLN A 65 -17.88 -13.84 -13.03
N LEU A 66 -17.97 -14.16 -11.73
CA LEU A 66 -16.84 -14.57 -10.89
C LEU A 66 -16.32 -15.97 -11.25
N THR A 67 -15.58 -16.07 -12.36
CA THR A 67 -15.06 -17.34 -12.87
C THR A 67 -13.53 -17.38 -12.93
N GLN A 68 -12.89 -16.25 -13.21
CA GLN A 68 -11.45 -16.17 -13.42
C GLN A 68 -10.66 -16.20 -12.10
N PRO A 69 -9.43 -16.76 -12.08
CA PRO A 69 -8.57 -16.77 -10.90
C PRO A 69 -8.29 -15.36 -10.36
N TRP A 70 -8.12 -14.39 -11.26
CA TRP A 70 -7.83 -13.02 -10.87
C TRP A 70 -8.98 -12.38 -10.11
N HIS A 71 -10.24 -12.77 -10.36
CA HIS A 71 -11.39 -12.28 -9.59
C HIS A 71 -11.30 -12.69 -8.12
N LYS A 72 -10.89 -13.94 -7.85
CA LYS A 72 -10.70 -14.42 -6.47
C LYS A 72 -9.63 -13.61 -5.78
N VAL A 73 -8.46 -13.48 -6.39
CA VAL A 73 -7.33 -12.74 -5.80
C VAL A 73 -7.68 -11.27 -5.58
N TYR A 74 -8.38 -10.67 -6.55
CA TYR A 74 -8.82 -9.28 -6.48
C TYR A 74 -9.78 -9.03 -5.30
N LEU A 75 -10.73 -9.93 -5.05
CA LEU A 75 -11.64 -9.83 -3.90
C LEU A 75 -10.95 -10.17 -2.57
N VAL A 76 -10.08 -11.18 -2.54
CA VAL A 76 -9.25 -11.49 -1.37
C VAL A 76 -8.45 -10.27 -0.95
N ALA A 77 -7.82 -9.57 -1.90
CA ALA A 77 -7.03 -8.37 -1.61
C ALA A 77 -7.88 -7.26 -0.98
N GLN A 78 -9.10 -7.05 -1.46
CA GLN A 78 -10.03 -6.07 -0.90
C GLN A 78 -10.51 -6.46 0.50
N CYS A 79 -10.84 -7.74 0.73
CA CYS A 79 -11.19 -8.24 2.07
C CYS A 79 -10.06 -8.04 3.07
N GLU A 80 -8.83 -8.44 2.72
CA GLU A 80 -7.66 -8.29 3.60
C GLU A 80 -7.36 -6.83 3.91
N ALA A 81 -7.50 -5.94 2.92
CA ALA A 81 -7.36 -4.50 3.14
C ALA A 81 -8.42 -3.91 4.08
N SER A 82 -9.58 -4.57 4.20
CA SER A 82 -10.71 -4.18 5.05
C SER A 82 -10.78 -4.95 6.38
N GLY A 83 -9.73 -5.70 6.75
CA GLY A 83 -9.66 -6.43 8.03
C GLY A 83 -9.85 -7.94 7.94
N GLY A 84 -9.95 -8.51 6.74
CA GLY A 84 -9.91 -9.95 6.52
C GLY A 84 -11.20 -10.70 6.85
N ASP A 85 -12.36 -10.01 6.85
CA ASP A 85 -13.65 -10.68 6.95
C ASP A 85 -14.12 -11.19 5.58
N TYR A 86 -14.42 -12.48 5.51
CA TYR A 86 -14.94 -13.16 4.32
C TYR A 86 -16.40 -13.58 4.48
N GLY A 87 -17.05 -13.17 5.57
CA GLY A 87 -18.46 -13.39 5.84
C GLY A 87 -18.82 -14.81 6.31
N ALA A 88 -20.06 -14.94 6.77
CA ALA A 88 -20.60 -16.17 7.33
C ALA A 88 -20.99 -17.24 6.30
N ARG A 89 -21.09 -16.89 5.01
CA ARG A 89 -21.51 -17.81 3.93
C ARG A 89 -20.45 -18.85 3.55
N LEU A 90 -19.22 -18.71 4.04
CA LEU A 90 -18.18 -19.71 3.89
C LEU A 90 -18.41 -20.87 4.85
N CYS A 91 -18.65 -22.06 4.31
CA CYS A 91 -18.65 -23.28 5.13
C CYS A 91 -17.27 -23.52 5.75
N ARG A 92 -17.21 -24.31 6.83
CA ARG A 92 -15.98 -24.54 7.59
C ARG A 92 -14.83 -25.06 6.72
N ALA A 93 -15.10 -26.03 5.83
CA ALA A 93 -14.08 -26.60 4.95
C ALA A 93 -13.51 -25.54 3.99
N ALA A 94 -14.38 -24.81 3.28
CA ALA A 94 -13.96 -23.75 2.36
C ALA A 94 -13.20 -22.62 3.08
N ARG A 95 -13.58 -22.31 4.33
CA ARG A 95 -12.87 -21.32 5.15
C ARG A 95 -11.45 -21.77 5.47
N VAL A 96 -11.26 -23.03 5.85
CA VAL A 96 -9.91 -23.58 6.12
C VAL A 96 -9.05 -23.52 4.85
N ASP A 97 -9.59 -23.96 3.72
CA ASP A 97 -8.88 -23.94 2.43
C ASP A 97 -8.50 -22.52 2.01
N LEU A 98 -9.44 -21.57 2.12
CA LEU A 98 -9.19 -20.17 1.80
C LEU A 98 -8.10 -19.59 2.70
N LEU A 99 -8.20 -19.78 4.02
CA LEU A 99 -7.22 -19.25 4.97
C LEU A 99 -5.83 -19.86 4.78
N SER A 100 -5.74 -21.14 4.39
CA SER A 100 -4.47 -21.79 4.09
C SER A 100 -3.77 -21.18 2.86
N SER A 101 -4.54 -20.85 1.81
CA SER A 101 -4.01 -20.27 0.56
C SER A 101 -3.82 -18.75 0.62
N ARG A 102 -4.61 -18.05 1.46
CA ARG A 102 -4.61 -16.59 1.64
C ARG A 102 -3.23 -16.01 1.85
N THR A 103 -2.44 -16.58 2.75
CA THR A 103 -1.11 -16.07 3.09
C THR A 103 -0.19 -16.04 1.87
N GLN A 104 -0.28 -17.07 1.02
CA GLN A 104 0.50 -17.12 -0.22
C GLN A 104 -0.03 -16.14 -1.27
N ILE A 105 -1.36 -15.99 -1.40
CA ILE A 105 -1.98 -14.99 -2.27
C ILE A 105 -1.48 -13.59 -1.92
N VAL A 106 -1.61 -13.19 -0.65
CA VAL A 106 -1.20 -11.85 -0.17
C VAL A 106 0.30 -11.63 -0.37
N LYS A 107 1.12 -12.66 -0.12
CA LYS A 107 2.58 -12.59 -0.31
C LYS A 107 2.95 -12.34 -1.76
N VAL A 108 2.39 -13.13 -2.70
CA VAL A 108 2.67 -13.00 -4.14
C VAL A 108 2.11 -11.70 -4.68
N LEU A 109 0.87 -11.35 -4.33
CA LEU A 109 0.27 -10.08 -4.74
C LEU A 109 1.10 -8.89 -4.25
N GLY A 110 1.56 -8.90 -3.01
CA GLY A 110 2.44 -7.86 -2.47
C GLY A 110 3.77 -7.75 -3.24
N GLN A 111 4.32 -8.87 -3.73
CA GLN A 111 5.52 -8.87 -4.57
C GLN A 111 5.24 -8.24 -5.95
N VAL A 112 4.08 -8.53 -6.55
CA VAL A 112 3.64 -7.90 -7.81
C VAL A 112 3.40 -6.40 -7.63
N LEU A 113 2.75 -5.99 -6.55
CA LEU A 113 2.50 -4.57 -6.23
C LEU A 113 3.79 -3.80 -5.97
N ARG A 114 4.79 -4.39 -5.30
CA ARG A 114 6.13 -3.77 -5.16
C ARG A 114 6.83 -3.61 -6.50
N ALA A 115 6.73 -4.59 -7.39
CA ALA A 115 7.26 -4.46 -8.74
C ALA A 115 6.55 -3.34 -9.53
N CYS A 116 5.23 -3.22 -9.35
CA CYS A 116 4.42 -2.15 -9.94
C CYS A 116 4.87 -0.77 -9.44
N ALA A 117 5.09 -0.63 -8.13
CA ALA A 117 5.62 0.59 -7.52
C ALA A 117 7.02 0.94 -8.03
N ASP A 118 7.92 -0.05 -8.21
CA ASP A 118 9.23 0.19 -8.82
C ASP A 118 9.11 0.69 -10.28
N VAL A 119 8.17 0.13 -11.06
CA VAL A 119 7.90 0.58 -12.44
C VAL A 119 7.38 2.02 -12.48
N MET A 120 6.44 2.37 -11.61
CA MET A 120 5.89 3.73 -11.50
C MET A 120 6.94 4.72 -10.98
N GLY A 121 7.72 4.33 -9.97
CA GLY A 121 8.83 5.12 -9.46
C GLY A 121 9.86 5.44 -10.55
N ALA A 122 10.19 4.46 -11.40
CA ALA A 122 11.08 4.68 -12.54
C ALA A 122 10.48 5.63 -13.60
N ARG A 123 9.15 5.66 -13.74
CA ARG A 123 8.42 6.58 -14.62
C ARG A 123 8.18 7.96 -14.02
N LYS A 124 8.39 8.11 -12.71
CA LYS A 124 8.08 9.31 -11.93
C LYS A 124 6.60 9.69 -11.99
N ASP A 125 5.71 8.69 -12.02
CA ASP A 125 4.25 8.86 -12.06
C ASP A 125 3.54 8.27 -10.82
N ALA A 126 4.29 8.00 -9.75
CA ALA A 126 3.74 7.60 -8.47
C ALA A 126 3.10 8.82 -7.76
N GLU A 127 1.84 8.68 -7.34
CA GLU A 127 1.12 9.71 -6.59
C GLU A 127 1.02 9.33 -5.11
N GLY A 128 1.34 10.29 -4.22
CA GLY A 128 1.09 10.16 -2.79
C GLY A 128 -0.41 10.32 -2.49
N LYS A 129 -0.94 9.49 -1.59
CA LYS A 129 -2.34 9.57 -1.13
C LYS A 129 -2.38 9.81 0.36
N ALA A 130 -3.37 10.57 0.83
CA ALA A 130 -3.57 10.86 2.25
C ALA A 130 -3.81 9.61 3.11
N THR A 131 -4.11 8.46 2.50
CA THR A 131 -4.11 7.16 3.17
C THR A 131 -2.76 6.80 3.78
N GLU A 132 -1.66 7.46 3.40
CA GLU A 132 -0.38 7.28 4.09
C GLU A 132 -0.45 7.63 5.58
N LEU A 133 -1.37 8.52 5.97
CA LEU A 133 -1.60 8.88 7.37
C LEU A 133 -2.14 7.71 8.21
N LEU A 134 -2.74 6.67 7.60
CA LEU A 134 -3.15 5.44 8.29
C LEU A 134 -1.96 4.65 8.86
N GLN A 135 -0.74 4.95 8.40
CA GLN A 135 0.47 4.32 8.92
C GLN A 135 0.86 4.85 10.30
N VAL A 136 0.36 6.03 10.67
CA VAL A 136 0.61 6.63 11.99
C VAL A 136 -0.36 5.99 12.99
N PRO A 137 0.14 5.44 14.11
CA PRO A 137 -0.71 4.93 15.18
C PRO A 137 -1.78 5.95 15.61
N ASP A 138 -2.93 5.46 16.03
CA ASP A 138 -4.10 6.26 16.43
C ASP A 138 -4.72 7.15 15.34
N ILE A 139 -4.26 7.12 14.09
CA ILE A 139 -4.91 7.80 12.97
C ILE A 139 -5.84 6.85 12.20
N GLY A 140 -7.14 7.00 12.44
CA GLY A 140 -8.19 6.29 11.71
C GLY A 140 -8.83 7.12 10.59
N PRO A 141 -9.71 6.51 9.76
CA PRO A 141 -10.33 7.16 8.60
C PRO A 141 -11.00 8.52 8.89
N LYS A 142 -11.71 8.63 10.03
CA LYS A 142 -12.36 9.90 10.44
C LYS A 142 -11.35 11.02 10.71
N LYS A 143 -10.18 10.69 11.27
CA LYS A 143 -9.13 11.68 11.54
C LYS A 143 -8.46 12.13 10.25
N ILE A 144 -8.27 11.22 9.30
CA ILE A 144 -7.75 11.55 7.97
C ILE A 144 -8.64 12.56 7.26
N GLN A 145 -9.96 12.39 7.30
CA GLN A 145 -10.87 13.35 6.68
C GLN A 145 -10.64 14.77 7.22
N LYS A 146 -10.59 14.94 8.55
CA LYS A 146 -10.30 16.24 9.18
C LYS A 146 -8.93 16.80 8.81
N LEU A 147 -7.91 15.94 8.75
CA LEU A 147 -6.55 16.34 8.36
C LEU A 147 -6.51 16.82 6.90
N VAL A 148 -7.16 16.09 5.99
CA VAL A 148 -7.25 16.45 4.57
C VAL A 148 -8.02 17.76 4.37
N GLU A 149 -9.13 17.95 5.09
CA GLU A 149 -9.89 19.22 5.09
C GLU A 149 -9.03 20.40 5.57
N ALA A 150 -8.06 20.16 6.46
CA ALA A 150 -7.08 21.14 6.92
C ALA A 150 -5.81 21.21 6.02
N GLY A 151 -5.79 20.54 4.87
CA GLY A 151 -4.64 20.53 3.94
C GLY A 151 -3.46 19.66 4.38
N VAL A 152 -3.65 18.82 5.40
CA VAL A 152 -2.63 17.90 5.93
C VAL A 152 -2.82 16.53 5.26
N MET A 153 -2.13 16.33 4.14
CA MET A 153 -2.24 15.10 3.34
C MET A 153 -1.07 14.14 3.51
N THR A 154 -0.01 14.53 4.22
CA THR A 154 1.20 13.71 4.37
C THR A 154 1.67 13.60 5.80
N VAL A 155 2.35 12.50 6.14
CA VAL A 155 2.98 12.31 7.46
C VAL A 155 4.03 13.38 7.70
N ARG A 156 4.77 13.78 6.65
CA ARG A 156 5.72 14.91 6.73
C ARG A 156 5.01 16.19 7.17
N ARG A 157 3.89 16.55 6.52
CA ARG A 157 3.14 17.76 6.86
C ARG A 157 2.54 17.67 8.27
N LEU A 158 2.04 16.50 8.65
CA LEU A 158 1.54 16.26 10.00
C LEU A 158 2.65 16.42 11.06
N SER A 159 3.87 15.95 10.79
CA SER A 159 5.03 16.08 11.68
C SER A 159 5.59 17.51 11.81
N GLU A 160 5.08 18.45 11.02
CA GLU A 160 5.42 19.88 11.10
C GLU A 160 4.43 20.67 11.98
N LEU A 161 3.38 20.03 12.50
CA LEU A 161 2.38 20.67 13.36
C LEU A 161 2.74 20.55 14.84
N ASP A 162 2.42 21.59 15.61
CA ASP A 162 2.50 21.57 17.06
C ASP A 162 1.34 20.79 17.69
N PHE A 163 1.53 20.32 18.93
CA PHE A 163 0.52 19.54 19.66
C PHE A 163 -0.85 20.23 19.73
N PHE A 164 -0.86 21.56 19.89
CA PHE A 164 -2.08 22.37 19.95
C PHE A 164 -2.84 22.36 18.61
N ASP A 165 -2.13 22.48 17.48
CA ASP A 165 -2.75 22.45 16.16
C ASP A 165 -3.31 21.07 15.83
N ILE A 166 -2.61 20.00 16.21
CA ILE A 166 -3.09 18.62 16.06
C ILE A 166 -4.41 18.43 16.81
N GLU A 167 -4.48 18.87 18.07
CA GLU A 167 -5.68 18.80 18.90
C GLU A 167 -6.84 19.62 18.32
N ARG A 168 -6.55 20.85 17.88
CA ARG A 168 -7.52 21.74 17.25
C ARG A 168 -8.10 21.14 15.96
N ILE A 169 -7.25 20.70 15.03
CA ILE A 169 -7.68 20.12 13.76
C ILE A 169 -8.47 18.83 13.98
N LEU A 170 -8.01 17.96 14.88
CA LEU A 170 -8.67 16.67 15.11
C LEU A 170 -9.86 16.76 16.07
N SER A 171 -10.08 17.93 16.68
CA SER A 171 -11.05 18.19 17.76
C SER A 171 -10.88 17.19 18.89
N ARG A 172 -9.67 17.12 19.43
CA ARG A 172 -9.28 16.28 20.56
C ARG A 172 -8.82 17.14 21.71
N ASN A 173 -8.93 16.60 22.92
CA ASN A 173 -8.46 17.26 24.12
C ASN A 173 -7.05 16.76 24.48
N PRO A 174 -6.29 17.52 25.28
CA PRO A 174 -5.07 17.05 25.91
C PRO A 174 -5.27 15.70 26.61
N PRO A 175 -4.28 14.79 26.58
CA PRO A 175 -2.91 14.96 26.07
C PRO A 175 -2.71 14.44 24.62
N PHE A 176 -3.78 14.38 23.81
CA PHE A 176 -3.72 13.69 22.51
C PHE A 176 -2.64 14.23 21.57
N GLY A 177 -2.50 15.56 21.47
CA GLY A 177 -1.52 16.19 20.61
C GLY A 177 -0.09 15.90 21.04
N GLN A 178 0.16 15.90 22.36
CA GLN A 178 1.48 15.59 22.92
C GLN A 178 1.89 14.15 22.60
N ASN A 179 0.99 13.19 22.81
CA ASN A 179 1.22 11.79 22.45
C ASN A 179 1.47 11.63 20.95
N MET A 180 0.73 12.37 20.11
CA MET A 180 0.91 12.33 18.66
C MET A 180 2.27 12.88 18.22
N VAL A 181 2.73 13.99 18.80
CA VAL A 181 4.07 14.53 18.52
C VAL A 181 5.16 13.52 18.88
N GLN A 182 5.03 12.81 20.01
CA GLN A 182 5.97 11.74 20.39
C GLN A 182 5.97 10.57 19.38
N ILE A 183 4.78 10.13 18.94
CA ILE A 183 4.66 9.10 17.89
C ILE A 183 5.36 9.55 16.60
N LEU A 184 5.13 10.80 16.18
CA LEU A 184 5.70 11.36 14.96
C LEU A 184 7.21 11.59 15.04
N ALA A 185 7.75 11.85 16.24
CA ALA A 185 9.19 11.99 16.47
C ALA A 185 9.96 10.71 16.11
N HIS A 186 9.37 9.54 16.37
CA HIS A 186 9.92 8.24 16.01
C HIS A 186 9.48 7.71 14.65
N PHE A 187 8.51 8.34 13.98
CA PHE A 187 8.06 7.89 12.66
C PHE A 187 9.13 8.17 11.59
N PRO A 188 9.61 7.19 10.81
CA PRO A 188 10.74 7.39 9.89
C PRO A 188 10.51 8.49 8.83
N ARG A 189 11.35 9.53 8.85
CA ARG A 189 11.38 10.62 7.86
C ARG A 189 12.59 10.45 6.94
N LEU A 190 12.44 9.55 5.95
CA LEU A 190 13.53 9.24 5.02
C LEU A 190 13.93 10.45 4.19
N VAL A 191 15.24 10.70 4.08
CA VAL A 191 15.83 11.73 3.23
C VAL A 191 16.92 11.10 2.37
N LEU A 192 16.92 11.48 1.09
CA LEU A 192 17.96 11.11 0.14
C LEU A 192 18.74 12.38 -0.23
N SER A 193 19.99 12.47 0.21
CA SER A 193 20.92 13.48 -0.27
C SER A 193 21.69 12.94 -1.46
N VAL A 194 21.77 13.73 -2.53
CA VAL A 194 22.43 13.36 -3.78
C VAL A 194 23.49 14.41 -4.10
N ASP A 195 24.75 14.00 -4.07
CA ASP A 195 25.87 14.83 -4.49
C ASP A 195 26.20 14.50 -5.95
N ILE A 196 25.90 15.46 -6.83
CA ILE A 196 26.07 15.35 -8.28
C ILE A 196 27.34 16.11 -8.64
N PRO A 197 28.46 15.42 -8.96
CA PRO A 197 29.66 16.11 -9.36
C PRO A 197 29.45 16.85 -10.68
N LYS A 198 30.16 17.97 -10.85
CA LYS A 198 30.19 18.72 -12.13
C LYS A 198 30.72 17.79 -13.23
N ARG A 199 30.03 17.76 -14.37
CA ARG A 199 30.53 17.08 -15.57
C ARG A 199 31.69 17.88 -16.13
N ASP A 200 32.90 17.35 -16.03
CA ASP A 200 33.99 17.76 -16.91
C ASP A 200 33.91 16.99 -18.23
N GLY A 201 34.25 17.67 -19.33
CA GLY A 201 33.98 17.23 -20.69
C GLY A 201 34.46 15.82 -21.04
N ALA A 202 33.73 15.19 -21.97
CA ALA A 202 33.96 13.89 -22.62
C ALA A 202 33.67 12.60 -21.82
N GLU A 203 33.62 12.59 -20.49
CA GLU A 203 33.27 11.36 -19.76
C GLU A 203 31.76 11.03 -19.81
N LYS A 204 31.44 9.84 -20.33
CA LYS A 204 30.05 9.32 -20.40
C LYS A 204 29.55 8.71 -19.08
N LYS A 205 30.42 8.53 -18.08
CA LYS A 205 30.09 7.90 -16.79
C LYS A 205 30.15 8.95 -15.69
N LEU A 206 29.11 8.99 -14.86
CA LEU A 206 29.00 9.90 -13.71
C LEU A 206 28.91 9.03 -12.44
N ILE A 207 29.83 9.23 -11.50
CA ILE A 207 29.71 8.64 -10.16
C ILE A 207 28.90 9.62 -9.32
N VAL A 208 27.75 9.18 -8.82
CA VAL A 208 26.89 9.99 -7.95
C VAL A 208 26.97 9.42 -6.55
N ARG A 209 27.27 10.26 -5.56
CA ARG A 209 27.19 9.85 -4.15
C ARG A 209 25.78 10.09 -3.66
N THR A 210 25.09 9.03 -3.26
CA THR A 210 23.77 9.10 -2.65
C THR A 210 23.83 8.66 -1.20
N VAL A 211 23.33 9.49 -0.29
CA VAL A 211 23.22 9.16 1.14
C VAL A 211 21.74 9.09 1.49
N LEU A 212 21.28 7.89 1.86
CA LEU A 212 19.96 7.67 2.44
C LEU A 212 20.07 7.76 3.97
N GLY A 213 19.24 8.57 4.60
CA GLY A 213 19.19 8.72 6.05
C GLY A 213 17.79 9.04 6.55
N CYS A 214 17.67 9.37 7.83
CA CYS A 214 16.45 9.87 8.44
C CYS A 214 16.67 11.30 8.95
N ALA A 215 15.72 12.19 8.68
CA ALA A 215 15.74 13.56 9.21
C ALA A 215 15.08 13.70 10.59
N ASN A 216 14.78 12.58 11.25
CA ASN A 216 14.24 12.59 12.60
C ASN A 216 15.24 13.19 13.58
N VAL A 217 14.74 13.92 14.58
CA VAL A 217 15.55 14.36 15.72
C VAL A 217 15.86 13.18 16.63
N GLU A 218 14.88 12.31 16.82
CA GLU A 218 14.99 11.09 17.63
C GLU A 218 15.21 9.85 16.76
N THR A 219 15.77 8.78 17.31
CA THR A 219 15.96 7.54 16.56
C THR A 219 14.62 7.00 16.07
N PRO A 220 14.43 6.84 14.75
CA PRO A 220 13.17 6.36 14.22
C PRO A 220 12.96 4.88 14.53
N VAL A 221 11.70 4.51 14.80
CA VAL A 221 11.28 3.15 15.08
C VAL A 221 10.18 2.76 14.11
N TRP A 222 10.34 1.62 13.44
CA TRP A 222 9.34 1.10 12.51
C TRP A 222 9.13 -0.39 12.71
N LYS A 223 7.88 -0.80 13.00
CA LYS A 223 7.52 -2.20 13.28
C LYS A 223 8.48 -2.84 14.29
N GLU A 224 8.67 -2.16 15.42
CA GLU A 224 9.53 -2.61 16.54
C GLU A 224 11.02 -2.73 16.20
N ARG A 225 11.48 -2.12 15.09
CA ARG A 225 12.89 -2.06 14.71
C ARG A 225 13.38 -0.62 14.68
N SER A 226 14.46 -0.35 15.40
CA SER A 226 15.19 0.93 15.31
C SER A 226 15.90 1.05 13.97
N LEU A 227 15.72 2.19 13.30
CA LEU A 227 16.46 2.55 12.09
C LEU A 227 17.64 3.44 12.52
N GLY A 228 18.74 2.81 12.92
CA GLY A 228 19.99 3.44 13.33
C GLY A 228 21.18 2.81 12.61
#